data_AF-A0A0F8Z8G5-F1
#
_entry.id   AF-A0A0F8Z8G5-F1
#
_cell.length_a   1.000
_cell.length_b   1.000
_cell.length_c   1.000
_cell.angle_alpha   90.00
_cell.angle_beta   90.00
_cell.angle_gamma   90.00
#
_symmetry.space_group_name_H-M   'P 1'
#
loop_
_entity.id
_entity.type
_entity.pdbx_description
1 polymer ?
#
loop_
_entity_poly.entity_id
_entity_poly.type
_entity_poly.pdbx_seq_one_letter_code
_entity_poly.pdbx_strand_id
1 'polypeptide(L)'
;MLDETNEIHPLFAGAPQSTEFKKLRKRIVRMTREAIDKYGMIEPPAEGAPKPKWLVCLSGGKDSYTLLAVLHELQWRGLLPVDLLACNLDQGQPNFPATVLPEFLEKMGVPHRIEYQDTYSIVMD
;
A
#
# COMPACT_ATOMS: atom_id res chain seq x y z
N MET A 1 -21.72 -22.45 5.36
CA MET A 1 -20.61 -22.91 4.52
C MET A 1 -20.50 -21.92 3.36
N LEU A 2 -19.49 -21.09 3.18
CA LEU A 2 -18.12 -21.00 3.70
C LEU A 2 -17.78 -19.50 3.76
N ASP A 3 -17.20 -19.01 4.85
CA ASP A 3 -16.29 -17.87 4.81
C ASP A 3 -15.43 -17.99 6.08
N GLU A 4 -14.71 -19.11 6.19
CA GLU A 4 -13.56 -19.15 7.09
C GLU A 4 -12.62 -18.06 6.58
N THR A 5 -12.59 -16.95 7.29
CA THR A 5 -11.79 -15.78 6.99
C THR A 5 -10.31 -16.12 7.19
N ASN A 6 -9.73 -16.86 6.25
CA ASN A 6 -8.29 -16.95 6.13
C ASN A 6 -7.79 -15.56 5.76
N GLU A 7 -7.22 -14.89 6.75
CA GLU A 7 -6.90 -13.46 6.75
C GLU A 7 -5.99 -13.10 5.57
N ILE A 8 -6.45 -12.15 4.74
CA ILE A 8 -5.81 -11.74 3.48
C ILE A 8 -4.43 -11.09 3.73
N HIS A 9 -4.35 -10.20 4.72
CA HIS A 9 -3.14 -9.51 5.17
C HIS A 9 -3.46 -8.80 6.50
N PRO A 10 -2.50 -8.62 7.44
CA PRO A 10 -2.72 -7.88 8.69
C PRO A 10 -3.30 -6.47 8.51
N LEU A 11 -3.11 -5.85 7.34
CA LEU A 11 -3.70 -4.56 6.97
C LEU A 11 -5.24 -4.54 7.03
N PHE A 12 -5.88 -5.70 7.00
CA PHE A 12 -7.34 -5.85 7.12
C PHE A 12 -7.80 -6.26 8.53
N ALA A 13 -6.87 -6.39 9.49
CA ALA A 13 -7.21 -6.72 10.87
C ALA A 13 -8.14 -5.65 11.46
N GLY A 14 -9.25 -6.10 12.06
CA GLY A 14 -10.27 -5.20 12.62
C GLY A 14 -11.11 -4.45 11.59
N ALA A 15 -11.00 -4.77 10.29
CA ALA A 15 -11.84 -4.15 9.27
C ALA A 15 -13.33 -4.45 9.51
N PRO A 16 -14.25 -3.50 9.24
CA PRO A 16 -15.67 -3.72 9.40
C PRO A 16 -16.18 -4.93 8.61
N GLN A 17 -17.06 -5.72 9.20
CA GLN A 17 -17.62 -6.91 8.56
C GLN A 17 -18.98 -6.66 7.88
N SER A 18 -19.44 -5.40 7.85
CA SER A 18 -20.73 -5.03 7.28
C SER A 18 -20.77 -5.26 5.77
N THR A 19 -21.97 -5.55 5.25
CA THR A 19 -22.21 -5.73 3.82
C THR A 19 -21.78 -4.52 3.00
N GLU A 20 -22.03 -3.31 3.50
CA GLU A 20 -21.67 -2.07 2.80
C GLU A 20 -20.15 -1.88 2.73
N PHE A 21 -19.41 -2.23 3.79
CA PHE A 21 -17.96 -2.23 3.74
C PHE A 21 -17.42 -3.26 2.73
N LYS A 22 -17.95 -4.50 2.75
CA LYS A 22 -17.57 -5.54 1.79
C LYS A 22 -17.83 -5.10 0.33
N LYS A 23 -18.96 -4.44 0.06
CA LYS A 23 -19.28 -3.86 -1.26
C LYS A 23 -18.31 -2.76 -1.66
N LEU A 24 -18.00 -1.84 -0.74
CA LEU A 24 -17.05 -0.75 -0.97
C LEU A 24 -15.66 -1.29 -1.29
N ARG A 25 -15.14 -2.19 -0.45
CA ARG A 25 -13.85 -2.87 -0.65
C ARG A 25 -13.78 -3.55 -2.02
N LYS A 26 -14.77 -4.37 -2.36
CA LYS A 26 -14.85 -5.05 -3.66
C LYS A 26 -14.84 -4.06 -4.82
N ARG A 27 -15.51 -2.91 -4.68
CA ARG A 27 -15.55 -1.86 -5.70
C ARG A 27 -14.19 -1.20 -5.90
N ILE A 28 -13.53 -0.80 -4.81
CA ILE A 28 -12.21 -0.14 -4.87
C ILE A 28 -11.18 -1.10 -5.49
N VAL A 29 -11.11 -2.35 -5.01
CA VAL A 29 -10.18 -3.36 -5.55
C VAL A 29 -10.38 -3.57 -7.04
N ARG A 30 -11.65 -3.65 -7.50
CA ARG A 30 -11.97 -3.77 -8.92
C ARG A 30 -11.52 -2.55 -9.71
N MET A 31 -11.82 -1.34 -9.24
CA MET A 31 -11.46 -0.10 -9.95
C MET A 31 -9.95 0.11 -10.01
N THR A 32 -9.21 -0.23 -8.95
CA THR A 32 -7.74 -0.17 -8.96
C THR A 32 -7.16 -1.15 -9.97
N ARG A 33 -7.66 -2.38 -10.03
CA ARG A 33 -7.25 -3.34 -11.05
C ARG A 33 -7.56 -2.83 -12.46
N GLU A 34 -8.79 -2.36 -12.69
CA GLU A 34 -9.20 -1.81 -13.99
C GLU A 34 -8.31 -0.65 -14.43
N ALA A 35 -7.88 0.21 -13.50
CA ALA A 35 -6.92 1.27 -13.80
C ALA A 35 -5.54 0.72 -14.16
N ILE A 36 -5.01 -0.23 -13.38
CA ILE A 36 -3.73 -0.90 -13.66
C ILE A 36 -3.73 -1.49 -15.07
N ASP A 37 -4.78 -2.24 -15.42
CA ASP A 37 -4.94 -2.90 -16.71
C ASP A 37 -5.09 -1.87 -17.85
N LYS A 38 -5.97 -0.86 -17.66
CA LYS A 38 -6.30 0.14 -18.67
C LYS A 38 -5.10 1.02 -19.06
N TYR A 39 -4.28 1.37 -18.07
CA TYR A 39 -3.14 2.27 -18.29
C TYR A 39 -1.82 1.52 -18.50
N GLY A 40 -1.86 0.18 -18.58
CA GLY A 40 -0.65 -0.62 -18.80
C GLY A 40 0.40 -0.42 -17.72
N MET A 41 -0.01 -0.26 -16.45
CA MET A 41 0.91 0.06 -15.35
C MET A 41 1.87 -1.09 -15.03
N ILE A 42 1.53 -2.31 -15.44
CA ILE A 42 2.37 -3.50 -15.32
C ILE A 42 2.82 -3.88 -16.71
N GLU A 43 4.13 -3.90 -16.92
CA GLU A 43 4.70 -4.40 -18.17
C GLU A 43 4.46 -5.92 -18.28
N PRO A 44 4.16 -6.43 -19.49
CA PRO A 44 4.10 -7.86 -19.72
C PRO A 44 5.43 -8.51 -19.30
N PRO A 45 5.39 -9.68 -18.63
CA PRO A 45 6.61 -10.37 -18.27
C PRO A 45 7.41 -10.71 -19.53
N ALA A 46 8.62 -10.15 -19.62
CA ALA A 46 9.61 -10.56 -20.60
C ALA A 46 10.37 -11.78 -20.07
N GLU A 47 10.70 -12.72 -20.95
CA GLU A 47 11.43 -13.94 -20.57
C GLU A 47 12.78 -13.57 -19.93
N GLY A 48 13.01 -14.09 -18.71
CA GLY A 48 14.23 -13.81 -17.95
C GLY A 48 14.29 -12.45 -17.24
N ALA A 49 13.29 -11.57 -17.40
CA ALA A 49 13.25 -10.30 -16.69
C ALA A 49 12.92 -10.48 -15.20
N PRO A 50 13.53 -9.69 -14.30
CA PRO A 50 13.18 -9.71 -12.89
C PRO A 50 11.73 -9.23 -12.70
N LYS A 51 11.08 -9.75 -11.66
CA LYS A 51 9.76 -9.27 -11.25
C LYS A 51 9.82 -7.76 -10.95
N PRO A 52 8.89 -6.95 -11.47
CA PRO A 52 8.89 -5.51 -11.23
C PRO A 52 8.71 -5.20 -9.73
N LYS A 53 9.40 -4.17 -9.26
CA LYS A 53 9.30 -3.67 -7.88
C LYS A 53 8.67 -2.30 -7.87
N TRP A 54 7.64 -2.12 -7.06
CA TRP A 54 6.93 -0.85 -6.90
C TRP A 54 7.23 -0.24 -5.54
N LEU A 55 7.63 1.03 -5.56
CA LEU A 55 7.72 1.86 -4.37
C LEU A 55 6.36 2.50 -4.10
N VAL A 56 5.76 2.20 -2.96
CA VAL A 56 4.47 2.75 -2.55
C VAL A 56 4.71 3.87 -1.56
N CYS A 57 4.65 5.12 -2.04
CA CYS A 57 4.86 6.30 -1.21
C CYS A 57 3.66 6.55 -0.29
N LEU A 58 3.91 6.53 1.02
CA LEU A 58 2.91 6.71 2.07
C LEU A 58 3.05 8.09 2.70
N SER A 59 1.96 8.87 2.63
CA SER A 59 1.87 10.21 3.22
C SER A 59 1.37 10.19 4.67
N GLY A 60 0.91 9.03 5.16
CA GLY A 60 0.17 8.94 6.42
C GLY A 60 -1.32 9.33 6.29
N GLY A 61 -1.79 9.66 5.08
CA GLY A 61 -3.20 9.92 4.80
C GLY A 61 -3.97 8.66 4.42
N LYS A 62 -5.29 8.67 4.63
CA LYS A 62 -6.21 7.54 4.35
C LYS A 62 -6.09 6.99 2.93
N ASP A 63 -5.79 7.84 1.94
CA ASP A 63 -5.70 7.43 0.55
C ASP A 63 -4.49 6.52 0.32
N SER A 64 -3.35 6.87 0.90
CA SER A 64 -2.12 6.07 0.80
C SER A 64 -2.22 4.73 1.53
N TYR A 65 -2.86 4.69 2.71
CA TYR A 65 -3.17 3.44 3.41
C TYR A 65 -4.16 2.56 2.64
N THR A 66 -5.18 3.17 2.05
CA THR A 66 -6.18 2.45 1.24
C THR A 66 -5.51 1.84 0.01
N LEU A 67 -4.66 2.61 -0.67
CA LEU A 67 -3.89 2.12 -1.82
C LEU A 67 -3.02 0.93 -1.43
N LEU A 68 -2.26 1.04 -0.33
CA LEU A 68 -1.43 -0.06 0.17
C LEU A 68 -2.25 -1.33 0.43
N ALA A 69 -3.37 -1.22 1.15
CA ALA A 69 -4.24 -2.35 1.45
C ALA A 69 -4.79 -3.01 0.18
N VAL A 70 -5.23 -2.21 -0.80
CA VAL A 70 -5.78 -2.70 -2.07
C VAL A 70 -4.70 -3.41 -2.90
N LEU A 71 -3.47 -2.87 -2.95
CA LEU A 71 -2.36 -3.49 -3.67
C LEU A 71 -1.99 -4.85 -3.04
N HIS A 72 -1.91 -4.93 -1.71
CA HIS A 72 -1.68 -6.21 -1.01
C HIS A 72 -2.81 -7.22 -1.27
N GLU A 73 -4.06 -6.77 -1.33
CA GLU A 73 -5.17 -7.66 -1.67
C GLU A 73 -5.10 -8.15 -3.13
N LEU A 74 -4.70 -7.29 -4.08
CA LEU A 74 -4.49 -7.72 -5.47
C LEU A 74 -3.33 -8.72 -5.56
N GLN A 75 -2.26 -8.53 -4.78
CA GLN A 75 -1.15 -9.48 -4.65
C GLN A 75 -1.64 -10.83 -4.12
N TRP A 76 -2.40 -10.83 -3.02
CA TRP A 76 -2.98 -12.04 -2.42
C TRP A 76 -3.93 -12.78 -3.39
N ARG A 77 -4.66 -12.05 -4.23
CA ARG A 77 -5.51 -12.62 -5.29
C ARG A 77 -4.71 -13.14 -6.51
N GLY A 78 -3.39 -12.95 -6.55
CA GLY A 78 -2.55 -13.30 -7.71
C GLY A 78 -2.74 -12.36 -8.92
N LEU A 79 -3.35 -11.19 -8.73
CA LEU A 79 -3.68 -10.22 -9.78
C LEU A 79 -2.67 -9.08 -9.88
N LEU A 80 -1.63 -9.09 -9.03
CA LEU A 80 -0.59 -8.08 -9.01
C LEU A 80 0.79 -8.77 -8.90
N PRO A 81 1.40 -9.15 -10.04
CA PRO A 81 2.71 -9.81 -10.07
C PRO A 81 3.88 -8.83 -9.88
N VAL A 82 3.80 -7.96 -8.88
CA VAL A 82 4.87 -6.99 -8.53
C VAL A 82 5.33 -7.23 -7.08
N ASP A 83 6.55 -6.84 -6.73
CA ASP A 83 6.95 -6.73 -5.32
C ASP A 83 6.64 -5.33 -4.82
N LEU A 84 6.12 -5.22 -3.59
CA LEU A 84 5.77 -3.95 -2.97
C LEU A 84 6.79 -3.58 -1.91
N LEU A 85 7.24 -2.34 -1.93
CA LEU A 85 8.03 -1.71 -0.86
C LEU A 85 7.34 -0.41 -0.47
N ALA A 86 6.84 -0.31 0.75
CA ALA A 86 6.31 0.95 1.27
C ALA A 86 7.46 1.94 1.52
N CYS A 87 7.22 3.22 1.26
CA CYS A 87 8.20 4.28 1.49
C CYS A 87 7.57 5.47 2.20
N ASN A 88 8.27 6.02 3.17
CA ASN A 88 7.91 7.30 3.76
C ASN A 88 9.14 8.22 3.79
N LEU A 89 8.91 9.50 3.51
CA LEU A 89 9.91 10.56 3.61
C LEU A 89 9.56 11.44 4.82
N ASP A 90 10.39 11.36 5.86
CA ASP A 90 10.44 12.37 6.91
C ASP A 90 11.18 13.60 6.36
N GLN A 91 10.44 14.69 6.24
CA GLN A 91 10.89 15.94 5.63
C GLN A 91 11.54 16.92 6.63
N GLY A 92 11.67 16.54 7.90
CA GLY A 92 12.20 17.41 8.95
C GLY A 92 11.22 18.51 9.38
N GLN A 93 9.95 18.39 9.02
CA GLN A 93 8.92 19.37 9.40
C GLN A 93 8.67 19.33 10.92
N PRO A 94 8.55 20.50 11.59
CA PRO A 94 8.23 20.54 13.00
C PRO A 94 6.96 19.74 13.34
N ASN A 95 7.02 18.94 14.41
CA ASN A 95 5.95 18.05 14.88
C ASN A 95 5.56 16.91 13.90
N PHE A 96 6.39 16.58 12.92
CA PHE A 96 6.17 15.40 12.08
C PHE A 96 6.20 14.12 12.95
N PRO A 97 5.18 13.24 12.84
CA PRO A 97 5.08 12.04 13.67
C PRO A 97 5.98 10.91 13.13
N ALA A 98 7.29 11.05 13.31
CA ALA A 98 8.31 10.19 12.71
C ALA A 98 8.18 8.69 13.05
N THR A 99 7.57 8.33 14.18
CA THR A 99 7.46 6.92 14.62
C THR A 99 6.16 6.24 14.21
N VAL A 100 5.10 7.00 13.92
CA VAL A 100 3.75 6.44 13.76
C VAL A 100 3.65 5.50 12.57
N LEU A 101 4.13 5.94 11.41
CA LEU A 101 4.06 5.15 10.18
C LEU A 101 5.04 3.96 10.19
N PRO A 102 6.31 4.10 10.63
CA PRO A 102 7.20 2.95 10.80
C PRO A 102 6.64 1.87 11.72
N GLU A 103 6.15 2.24 12.92
CA GLU A 103 5.58 1.29 13.87
C GLU A 103 4.34 0.57 13.30
N PHE A 104 3.50 1.30 12.56
CA PHE A 104 2.38 0.71 11.86
C PHE A 104 2.84 -0.32 10.82
N LEU A 105 3.80 0.02 9.96
CA LEU A 105 4.25 -0.86 8.88
C LEU A 105 4.92 -2.12 9.42
N GLU A 106 5.73 -1.99 10.47
CA GLU A 106 6.33 -3.11 11.19
C GLU A 106 5.26 -4.04 11.78
N LYS A 107 4.29 -3.48 12.50
CA LYS A 107 3.17 -4.24 13.08
C LYS A 107 2.35 -4.98 12.02
N MET A 108 2.20 -4.38 10.83
CA MET A 108 1.44 -4.96 9.73
C MET A 108 2.26 -5.93 8.86
N GLY A 109 3.56 -6.10 9.13
CA GLY A 109 4.45 -6.96 8.35
C GLY A 109 4.70 -6.46 6.93
N VAL A 110 4.61 -5.15 6.69
CA VAL A 110 4.80 -4.54 5.37
C VAL A 110 6.28 -4.21 5.18
N PRO A 111 6.96 -4.74 4.14
CA PRO A 111 8.32 -4.32 3.80
C PRO A 111 8.34 -2.82 3.52
N HIS A 112 9.24 -2.10 4.19
CA HIS A 112 9.25 -0.64 4.11
C HIS A 112 10.64 -0.02 4.18
N ARG A 113 10.73 1.23 3.73
CA ARG A 113 11.91 2.09 3.79
C ARG A 113 11.49 3.47 4.30
N ILE A 114 12.17 3.95 5.33
CA ILE A 114 11.95 5.29 5.90
C ILE A 114 13.17 6.12 5.55
N GLU A 115 12.96 7.20 4.82
CA GLU A 115 14.00 8.15 4.44
C GLU A 115 13.84 9.44 5.22
N TYR A 116 14.95 10.05 5.61
CA TYR A 116 14.97 11.38 6.23
C TYR A 116 15.65 12.37 5.28
N GLN A 117 15.04 13.53 5.10
CA GLN A 117 15.62 14.65 4.39
C GLN A 117 15.17 15.95 5.07
N ASP A 118 16.11 16.77 5.54
CA ASP A 118 15.77 18.10 6.02
C ASP A 118 15.42 19.00 4.84
N THR A 119 14.12 19.17 4.61
CA THR A 119 13.58 20.10 3.60
C THR A 119 13.10 21.40 4.25
N TYR A 120 12.88 21.38 5.56
CA TYR A 120 12.39 22.53 6.31
C TYR A 120 13.40 23.67 6.29
N SER A 121 14.69 23.38 6.54
CA SER A 121 15.75 24.39 6.46
C SER A 121 15.83 25.05 5.08
N ILE A 122 15.69 24.27 4.01
CA ILE A 122 15.76 24.76 2.61
C ILE A 122 14.60 25.72 2.28
N VAL A 123 13.40 25.50 2.83
CA VAL A 123 12.22 26.34 2.53
C VAL A 123 12.18 27.61 3.37
N MET A 124 12.81 27.60 4.55
CA MET A 124 12.81 28.75 5.46
C MET A 124 13.96 29.74 5.21
N ASP A 125 15.01 29.31 4.51
CA ASP A 125 16.09 30.16 3.96
C ASP A 125 15.63 30.92 2.69
#